data_AF-A0ABD0PJ43-F1
#
_entry.id   AF-A0ABD0PJ43-F1
#
_cell.length_a   1.000
_cell.length_b   1.000
_cell.length_c   1.000
_cell.angle_alpha   90.00
_cell.angle_beta   90.00
_cell.angle_gamma   90.00
#
_symmetry.space_group_name_H-M   'P 1'
#
loop_
_entity.id
_entity.type
_entity.pdbx_description
1 polymer ?
#
loop_
_entity_poly.entity_id
_entity_poly.type
_entity_poly.pdbx_seq_one_letter_code
_entity_poly.pdbx_strand_id
1 'polypeptide(L)'
;LEELFLCLNEYTTVTPATMPCPTLRLLHITDNSLQEWSEVRKFGSMFPALDTLIMANNNLNSIQDSGEILQRLFPNLRSINLHNS
;
A
#
# COMPACT_ATOMS: atom_id res chain seq x y z
N LEU A 1 -6.51 15.46 -0.89
CA LEU A 1 -6.13 14.60 -2.04
C LEU A 1 -6.74 13.23 -1.80
N GLU A 2 -7.57 12.72 -2.72
CA GLU A 2 -8.30 11.46 -2.53
C GLU A 2 -7.68 10.28 -3.27
N GLU A 3 -7.01 10.53 -4.40
CA GLU A 3 -6.42 9.49 -5.24
C GLU A 3 -4.96 9.84 -5.55
N LEU A 4 -4.10 8.83 -5.56
CA LEU A 4 -2.68 8.96 -5.85
C LEU A 4 -2.20 7.80 -6.74
N PHE A 5 -1.60 8.15 -7.86
CA PHE A 5 -1.06 7.22 -8.86
C PHE A 5 0.46 7.40 -8.95
N LEU A 6 1.19 6.31 -8.72
CA LEU A 6 2.65 6.24 -8.67
C LEU A 6 3.19 5.10 -9.57
N CYS A 7 2.42 4.72 -10.59
CA CYS A 7 2.75 3.57 -11.43
C CYS A 7 3.99 3.81 -12.30
N LEU A 8 4.63 2.73 -12.76
CA LEU A 8 5.78 2.77 -13.67
C LEU A 8 6.96 3.56 -13.11
N ASN A 9 7.25 3.35 -11.82
CA ASN A 9 8.43 3.89 -11.15
C ASN A 9 9.32 2.73 -10.66
N GLU A 10 10.45 3.06 -10.05
CA GLU A 10 11.40 2.06 -9.53
C GLU A 10 11.43 2.07 -7.99
N TYR A 11 10.28 2.33 -7.34
CA TYR A 11 10.24 2.38 -5.88
C TYR A 11 10.49 0.98 -5.31
N THR A 12 11.60 0.86 -4.58
CA THR A 12 11.96 -0.34 -3.81
C THR A 12 11.66 -0.19 -2.32
N THR A 13 11.51 1.05 -1.86
CA THR A 13 11.24 1.38 -0.46
C THR A 13 10.24 2.53 -0.33
N VAL A 14 9.52 2.53 0.79
CA VAL A 14 8.58 3.59 1.18
C VAL A 14 9.19 4.36 2.33
N THR A 15 9.33 5.67 2.14
CA THR A 15 9.73 6.58 3.21
C THR A 15 8.47 7.02 3.98
N PRO A 16 8.37 6.74 5.29
CA PRO A 16 7.23 7.18 6.08
C PRO A 16 7.06 8.70 6.04
N ALA A 17 5.84 9.17 5.80
CA ALA A 17 5.52 10.59 5.93
C ALA A 17 5.56 11.00 7.41
N THR A 18 6.02 12.23 7.68
CA THR A 18 6.00 12.82 9.02
C THR A 18 4.59 13.11 9.52
N MET A 19 3.63 13.29 8.61
CA MET A 19 2.22 13.48 8.92
C MET A 19 1.36 12.52 8.08
N PRO A 20 0.33 11.89 8.67
CA PRO A 20 -0.61 11.07 7.92
C PRO A 20 -1.46 11.92 6.97
N CYS A 21 -1.89 11.33 5.87
CA CYS A 21 -2.83 11.89 4.91
C CYS A 21 -4.19 11.18 5.05
N PRO A 22 -5.09 11.68 5.92
CA PRO A 22 -6.37 11.02 6.21
C PRO A 22 -7.40 11.19 5.09
N THR A 23 -7.08 11.88 4.00
CA THR A 23 -8.00 12.07 2.88
C THR A 23 -7.76 11.07 1.74
N LEU A 24 -6.61 10.40 1.71
CA LEU A 24 -6.28 9.50 0.61
C LEU A 24 -7.10 8.20 0.72
N ARG A 25 -7.82 7.88 -0.35
CA ARG A 25 -8.74 6.73 -0.44
C ARG A 25 -8.25 5.69 -1.44
N LEU A 26 -7.60 6.12 -2.52
CA LEU A 26 -7.05 5.23 -3.54
C LEU A 26 -5.54 5.46 -3.69
N LEU A 27 -4.78 4.38 -3.56
CA LEU A 27 -3.36 4.34 -3.88
C LEU A 27 -3.11 3.30 -4.97
N HIS A 28 -2.52 3.74 -6.07
CA HIS A 28 -2.13 2.89 -7.18
C HIS A 28 -0.62 2.98 -7.40
N ILE A 29 0.10 1.88 -7.20
CA ILE A 29 1.56 1.77 -7.28
C ILE A 29 1.99 0.55 -8.10
N THR A 30 1.30 0.30 -9.21
CA THR A 30 1.60 -0.82 -10.11
C THR A 30 2.93 -0.61 -10.85
N ASP A 31 3.60 -1.69 -11.25
CA ASP A 31 4.90 -1.62 -11.96
C ASP A 31 5.94 -0.85 -11.14
N ASN A 32 6.23 -1.35 -9.95
CA ASN A 32 7.27 -0.86 -9.05
C ASN A 32 8.07 -2.06 -8.52
N SER A 33 8.90 -1.89 -7.49
CA SER A 33 9.78 -2.95 -6.98
C SER A 33 9.68 -3.13 -5.46
N LEU A 34 8.47 -2.95 -4.90
CA LEU A 34 8.19 -3.17 -3.48
C LEU A 34 8.07 -4.66 -3.15
N GLN A 35 9.22 -5.32 -2.97
CA GLN A 35 9.28 -6.77 -2.71
C GLN A 35 8.94 -7.14 -1.26
N GLU A 36 9.25 -6.24 -0.33
CA GLU A 36 9.11 -6.50 1.11
C GLU A 36 7.76 -6.00 1.64
N TRP A 37 6.98 -6.90 2.26
CA TRP A 37 5.68 -6.55 2.84
C TRP A 37 5.78 -5.44 3.90
N SER A 38 6.94 -5.31 4.56
CA SER A 38 7.21 -4.23 5.50
C SER A 38 7.03 -2.83 4.90
N GLU A 39 7.28 -2.69 3.60
CA GLU A 39 7.12 -1.41 2.89
C GLU A 39 5.64 -1.08 2.71
N VAL A 40 4.82 -2.09 2.41
CA VAL A 40 3.37 -1.96 2.28
C VAL A 40 2.75 -1.55 3.60
N ARG A 41 3.21 -2.12 4.72
CA ARG A 41 2.70 -1.78 6.08
C ARG A 41 2.79 -0.28 6.40
N LYS A 42 3.78 0.43 5.84
CA LYS A 42 3.97 1.87 6.05
C LYS A 42 2.80 2.68 5.48
N PHE A 43 2.13 2.18 4.44
CA PHE A 43 0.94 2.83 3.90
C PHE A 43 -0.21 2.90 4.91
N GLY A 44 -0.36 1.90 5.79
CA GLY A 44 -1.45 1.88 6.77
C GLY A 44 -1.39 3.06 7.74
N SER A 45 -0.20 3.38 8.24
CA SER A 45 -0.01 4.55 9.11
C SER A 45 -0.05 5.88 8.35
N MET A 46 0.43 5.90 7.10
CA MET A 46 0.43 7.10 6.26
C MET A 46 -0.97 7.45 5.75
N PHE A 47 -1.81 6.46 5.46
CA PHE A 47 -3.10 6.60 4.78
C PHE A 47 -4.21 5.88 5.55
N PRO A 48 -4.61 6.38 6.75
CA PRO A 48 -5.56 5.68 7.61
C PRO A 48 -6.97 5.55 7.01
N ALA A 49 -7.31 6.36 6.01
CA ALA A 49 -8.59 6.32 5.29
C ALA A 49 -8.53 5.55 3.96
N LEU A 50 -7.43 4.84 3.68
CA LEU A 50 -7.25 4.12 2.44
C LEU A 50 -8.34 3.05 2.28
N ASP A 51 -9.06 3.13 1.16
CA ASP A 51 -10.17 2.26 0.80
C ASP A 51 -9.73 1.21 -0.24
N THR A 52 -8.90 1.63 -1.20
CA THR A 52 -8.43 0.80 -2.30
C THR A 52 -6.91 0.89 -2.46
N LEU A 53 -6.25 -0.27 -2.46
CA LEU A 53 -4.81 -0.40 -2.71
C LEU A 53 -4.58 -1.28 -3.94
N ILE A 54 -3.94 -0.72 -4.97
CA ILE A 54 -3.59 -1.44 -6.20
C ILE A 54 -2.06 -1.44 -6.33
N MET A 55 -1.46 -2.62 -6.29
CA MET A 55 -0.01 -2.80 -6.36
C MET A 55 0.37 -4.06 -7.16
N ALA A 56 -0.11 -4.12 -8.40
CA ALA A 56 0.27 -5.20 -9.30
C ALA A 56 1.74 -5.06 -9.74
N ASN A 57 2.36 -6.16 -10.18
CA ASN A 57 3.72 -6.18 -10.71
C ASN A 57 4.76 -5.48 -9.80
N ASN A 58 4.78 -5.84 -8.51
CA ASN A 58 5.76 -5.37 -7.52
C ASN A 58 6.68 -6.47 -6.98
N ASN A 59 6.48 -7.72 -7.44
CA ASN A 59 7.25 -8.89 -7.05
C ASN A 59 7.26 -9.11 -5.52
N LEU A 60 6.13 -8.84 -4.86
CA LEU A 60 5.95 -9.08 -3.43
C LEU A 60 6.27 -10.53 -3.06
N ASN A 61 7.20 -10.72 -2.13
CA ASN A 61 7.71 -12.04 -1.73
C ASN A 61 6.66 -12.88 -0.98
N SER A 62 6.17 -12.39 0.17
CA SER A 62 5.12 -13.03 0.96
C SER A 62 4.42 -12.04 1.88
N ILE A 63 3.13 -12.26 2.12
CA ILE A 63 2.35 -11.51 3.10
C ILE A 63 2.52 -12.22 4.45
N GLN A 64 3.13 -11.55 5.41
CA GLN A 64 3.51 -12.15 6.70
C GLN A 64 2.53 -11.81 7.83
N ASP A 65 1.61 -10.89 7.62
CA ASP A 65 0.69 -10.42 8.66
C ASP A 65 -0.60 -11.26 8.70
N SER A 66 -1.12 -11.49 9.91
CA SER A 66 -2.44 -12.08 10.11
C SER A 66 -3.56 -11.08 9.73
N GLY A 67 -4.76 -11.59 9.47
CA GLY A 67 -5.92 -10.76 9.13
C GLY A 67 -6.22 -9.68 10.17
N GLU A 68 -6.01 -9.96 11.46
CA GLU A 68 -6.18 -8.97 12.54
C GLU A 68 -5.19 -7.81 12.45
N ILE A 69 -3.91 -8.11 12.15
CA ILE A 69 -2.89 -7.08 11.97
C ILE A 69 -3.22 -6.23 10.76
N LEU A 70 -3.62 -6.85 9.65
CA LEU A 70 -4.03 -6.15 8.44
C LEU A 70 -5.23 -5.22 8.67
N GLN A 71 -6.25 -5.67 9.40
CA GLN A 71 -7.38 -4.81 9.75
C GLN A 71 -6.99 -3.63 10.64
N ARG A 72 -6.02 -3.79 11.53
CA ARG A 72 -5.51 -2.68 12.36
C ARG A 72 -4.68 -1.69 11.56
N LEU A 73 -3.88 -2.17 10.60
CA LEU A 73 -3.06 -1.32 9.73
C LEU A 73 -3.92 -0.58 8.71
N PHE A 74 -4.95 -1.23 8.18
CA PHE A 74 -5.79 -0.75 7.09
C PHE A 74 -7.28 -0.82 7.46
N PRO A 75 -7.73 -0.01 8.44
CA PRO A 75 -9.08 -0.15 9.01
C PRO A 75 -10.21 0.17 8.03
N ASN A 76 -9.93 0.92 6.96
CA ASN A 76 -10.91 1.31 5.95
C ASN A 76 -10.73 0.57 4.62
N LEU A 77 -9.77 -0.34 4.51
CA LEU A 77 -9.44 -0.98 3.23
C LEU A 77 -10.48 -2.04 2.87
N ARG A 78 -11.06 -1.88 1.69
CA ARG A 78 -12.12 -2.73 1.16
C ARG A 78 -11.68 -3.53 -0.05
N SER A 79 -10.70 -3.00 -0.79
CA SER A 79 -10.19 -3.63 -2.00
C SER A 79 -8.66 -3.62 -2.00
N ILE A 80 -8.07 -4.77 -2.27
CA ILE A 80 -6.63 -4.92 -2.45
C ILE A 80 -6.36 -5.76 -3.70
N ASN A 81 -5.52 -5.23 -4.59
CA ASN A 81 -5.07 -5.93 -5.79
C ASN A 81 -3.55 -6.07 -5.72
N LEU A 82 -3.09 -7.31 -5.53
CA LEU A 82 -1.68 -7.70 -5.41
C LEU A 82 -1.21 -8.56 -6.60
N HIS A 83 -1.87 -8.46 -7.76
CA HIS A 83 -1.59 -9.36 -8.87
C HIS A 83 -0.13 -9.28 -9.31
N ASN A 84 0.65 -10.34 -9.03
CA ASN A 84 1.92 -10.60 -9.67
C ASN A 84 1.62 -11.57 -10.82
N SER A 85 1.80 -11.13 -12.06
CA SER A 85 1.73 -12.00 -13.23
C SER A 85 2.98 -12.85 -13.37
#